data_AF-A0A812RV92-F1
#
_entry.id   AF-A0A812RV92-F1
#
_cell.length_a   1.000
_cell.length_b   1.000
_cell.length_c   1.000
_cell.angle_alpha   90.00
_cell.angle_beta   90.00
_cell.angle_gamma   90.00
#
_symmetry.space_group_name_H-M   'P 1'
#
loop_
_entity.id
_entity.type
_entity.pdbx_description
1 polymer ?
#
loop_
_entity_poly.entity_id
_entity_poly.type
_entity_poly.pdbx_seq_one_letter_code
_entity_poly.pdbx_strand_id
1 'polypeptide(L)'
;MDDALRVAKEAQELFQEKKDRSGEARALNVLADIYCDLREVEQAVAMCKEMRAKLQETGDKKAEVTAIRVLSNIYLASEMPGESLRAANDAVQMCKRVH
;
A
#
# COMPACT_ATOMS: atom_id res chain seq x y z
N MET A 1 3.79 4.83 18.70
CA MET A 1 3.18 4.70 17.36
C MET A 1 3.22 6.03 16.63
N ASP A 2 3.00 7.16 17.32
CA ASP A 2 3.07 8.51 16.72
C ASP A 2 4.43 8.85 16.11
N ASP A 3 5.54 8.47 16.75
CA ASP A 3 6.87 8.68 16.18
C ASP A 3 7.12 7.87 14.91
N ALA A 4 6.59 6.64 14.83
CA ALA A 4 6.74 5.80 13.64
C ALA A 4 5.95 6.40 12.46
N LEU A 5 4.73 6.91 12.73
CA LEU A 5 3.91 7.57 11.72
C LEU A 5 4.59 8.85 11.20
N ARG A 6 5.15 9.65 12.11
CA ARG A 6 5.88 10.88 11.75
C ARG A 6 7.10 10.58 10.90
N VAL A 7 7.95 9.64 11.31
CA VAL A 7 9.15 9.26 10.56
C VAL A 7 8.79 8.68 9.19
N ALA A 8 7.73 7.88 9.09
CA ALA A 8 7.30 7.30 7.82
C ALA A 8 6.73 8.37 6.85
N LYS A 9 6.04 9.40 7.36
CA LYS A 9 5.62 10.56 6.56
C LYS A 9 6.79 11.40 6.09
N GLU A 10 7.72 11.74 6.99
CA GLU A 10 8.96 12.46 6.64
C GLU A 10 9.76 11.70 5.57
N ALA A 11 9.85 10.37 5.69
CA ALA A 11 10.50 9.53 4.69
C ALA A 11 9.77 9.58 3.33
N GLN A 12 8.43 9.50 3.32
CA GLN A 12 7.63 9.59 2.11
C GLN A 12 7.84 10.92 1.39
N GLU A 13 7.79 12.05 2.11
CA GLU A 13 8.05 13.39 1.57
C GLU A 13 9.47 13.49 0.98
N LEU A 14 10.48 12.98 1.69
CA LEU A 14 11.86 13.03 1.24
C LEU A 14 12.10 12.18 -0.02
N PHE A 15 11.47 11.01 -0.12
CA PHE A 15 11.54 10.20 -1.34
C PHE A 15 10.77 10.84 -2.50
N GLN A 16 9.66 11.51 -2.22
CA GLN A 16 8.90 12.27 -3.21
C GLN A 16 9.73 13.44 -3.77
N GLU A 17 10.40 14.22 -2.90
CA GLU A 17 11.30 15.31 -3.32
C GLU A 17 12.45 14.81 -4.18
N LYS A 18 13.02 13.65 -3.82
CA LYS A 18 14.08 12.98 -4.58
C LYS A 18 13.58 12.28 -5.84
N LYS A 19 12.26 12.24 -6.09
CA LYS A 19 11.62 11.48 -7.15
C LYS A 19 11.96 9.98 -7.13
N ASP A 20 12.32 9.47 -5.95
CA ASP A 20 12.59 8.04 -5.73
C ASP A 20 11.28 7.31 -5.49
N ARG A 21 10.70 6.78 -6.58
CA ARG A 21 9.40 6.08 -6.52
C ARG A 21 9.44 4.79 -5.74
N SER A 22 10.59 4.10 -5.73
CA SER A 22 10.75 2.86 -4.96
C SER A 22 10.87 3.15 -3.46
N GLY A 23 11.58 4.22 -3.09
CA GLY A 23 11.63 4.72 -1.72
C GLY A 23 10.27 5.20 -1.23
N GLU A 24 9.56 5.99 -2.04
CA GLU A 24 8.21 6.50 -1.73
C GLU A 24 7.22 5.35 -1.49
N ALA A 25 7.22 4.34 -2.36
CA ALA A 25 6.39 3.15 -2.19
C ALA A 25 6.71 2.38 -0.90
N ARG A 26 7.99 2.30 -0.50
CA ARG A 26 8.39 1.64 0.74
C ARG A 26 7.93 2.42 1.97
N ALA A 27 7.98 3.74 1.93
CA ALA A 27 7.44 4.59 3.00
C ALA A 27 5.91 4.44 3.12
N LEU A 28 5.19 4.42 2.00
CA LEU A 28 3.74 4.17 1.97
C LEU A 28 3.36 2.79 2.51
N ASN A 29 4.17 1.76 2.26
CA ASN A 29 3.97 0.44 2.87
C ASN A 29 4.06 0.50 4.40
N VAL A 30 5.09 1.17 4.93
CA VAL A 30 5.26 1.34 6.38
C VAL A 30 4.10 2.12 6.99
N LEU A 31 3.62 3.18 6.32
CA LEU A 31 2.43 3.92 6.76
C LEU A 31 1.19 3.02 6.80
N ALA A 32 1.00 2.16 5.80
CA ALA A 32 -0.13 1.26 5.74
C ALA A 32 -0.11 0.21 6.87
N ASP A 33 1.06 -0.33 7.20
CA ASP A 33 1.25 -1.25 8.34
C ASP A 33 0.95 -0.53 9.67
N ILE A 34 1.45 0.70 9.86
CA ILE A 34 1.17 1.50 11.07
C ILE A 34 -0.33 1.78 11.22
N TYR A 35 -1.02 2.15 10.13
CA TYR A 35 -2.46 2.39 10.16
C TYR A 35 -3.25 1.10 10.45
N CYS A 36 -2.77 -0.07 10.03
CA CYS A 36 -3.36 -1.35 10.45
C CYS A 36 -3.24 -1.60 11.94
N ASP A 37 -2.05 -1.37 12.50
CA ASP A 37 -1.83 -1.54 13.93
C ASP A 37 -2.68 -0.56 14.76
N LEU A 38 -2.98 0.62 14.20
CA LEU A 38 -3.90 1.60 14.78
C LEU A 38 -5.38 1.28 14.56
N ARG A 39 -5.71 0.19 13.83
CA ARG A 39 -7.07 -0.18 13.38
C ARG A 39 -7.74 0.89 12.51
N GLU A 40 -6.94 1.74 11.88
CA GLU A 40 -7.33 2.79 10.95
C GLU A 40 -7.34 2.26 9.52
N VAL A 41 -8.25 1.31 9.25
CA VAL A 41 -8.31 0.52 8.02
C VAL A 41 -8.45 1.40 6.76
N GLU A 42 -9.30 2.44 6.83
CA GLU A 42 -9.51 3.34 5.69
C GLU A 42 -8.22 4.05 5.28
N GLN A 43 -7.42 4.50 6.25
CA GLN A 43 -6.15 5.16 6.01
C GLN A 43 -5.10 4.17 5.50
N ALA A 44 -5.06 2.95 6.04
CA ALA A 44 -4.19 1.88 5.54
C ALA A 44 -4.47 1.55 4.07
N VAL A 45 -5.75 1.44 3.70
CA VAL A 45 -6.19 1.22 2.32
C VAL A 45 -5.83 2.41 1.42
N ALA A 46 -5.98 3.64 1.89
CA ALA A 46 -5.58 4.84 1.14
C ALA A 46 -4.09 4.82 0.81
N MET A 47 -3.22 4.51 1.79
CA MET A 47 -1.77 4.40 1.59
C MET A 47 -1.41 3.32 0.57
N CYS A 48 -2.09 2.17 0.60
CA CYS A 48 -1.87 1.12 -0.40
C CYS A 48 -2.33 1.49 -1.81
N LYS A 49 -3.45 2.23 -1.95
CA LYS A 49 -3.91 2.72 -3.25
C LYS A 49 -2.91 3.72 -3.84
N GLU A 50 -2.39 4.62 -3.01
CA GLU A 50 -1.36 5.57 -3.41
C GLU A 50 -0.07 4.85 -3.81
N MET A 51 0.41 3.90 -2.99
CA MET A 51 1.57 3.07 -3.30
C MET A 51 1.40 2.40 -4.67
N ARG A 52 0.24 1.81 -4.93
CA ARG A 52 -0.04 1.15 -6.21
C ARG A 52 0.02 2.11 -7.39
N ALA A 53 -0.57 3.31 -7.27
CA ALA A 53 -0.52 4.32 -8.34
C ALA A 53 0.92 4.72 -8.66
N LYS A 54 1.75 4.92 -7.62
CA LYS A 54 3.17 5.25 -7.78
C LYS A 54 3.98 4.13 -8.42
N LEU A 55 3.70 2.88 -8.06
CA LEU A 55 4.38 1.72 -8.63
C LEU A 55 3.93 1.43 -10.06
N GLN A 56 2.68 1.70 -10.42
CA GLN A 56 2.21 1.65 -11.81
C GLN A 56 2.99 2.60 -12.73
N GLU A 57 3.31 3.80 -12.27
CA GLU A 57 4.12 4.76 -13.05
C GLU A 57 5.54 4.24 -13.34
N THR A 58 6.06 3.29 -12.54
CA THR A 58 7.39 2.70 -12.77
C THR A 58 7.39 1.55 -13.77
N GLY A 59 6.22 1.01 -14.13
CA GLY A 59 6.10 -0.17 -15.00
C GLY A 59 6.64 -1.48 -14.39
N ASP A 60 7.03 -1.47 -13.11
CA ASP A 60 7.57 -2.64 -12.42
C ASP A 60 6.43 -3.53 -11.89
N LYS A 61 6.16 -4.60 -12.63
CA LYS A 61 5.15 -5.62 -12.28
C LYS A 61 5.40 -6.27 -10.92
N LYS A 62 6.64 -6.39 -10.45
CA LYS A 62 6.94 -6.95 -9.11
C LYS A 62 6.49 -5.99 -8.02
N ALA A 63 6.59 -4.69 -8.29
CA ALA A 63 6.17 -3.67 -7.36
C ALA A 63 4.63 -3.63 -7.25
N GLU A 64 3.90 -3.80 -8.36
CA GLU A 64 2.43 -3.94 -8.32
C GLU A 64 1.96 -5.14 -7.48
N VAL A 65 2.60 -6.29 -7.64
CA VAL A 65 2.31 -7.49 -6.83
C VAL A 65 2.56 -7.23 -5.34
N THR A 66 3.60 -6.45 -5.03
CA THR A 66 3.91 -6.07 -3.65
C THR A 66 2.78 -5.23 -3.06
N ALA A 67 2.29 -4.21 -3.78
CA ALA A 67 1.19 -3.38 -3.30
C ALA A 67 -0.10 -4.17 -3.07
N ILE A 68 -0.41 -5.10 -3.96
CA ILE A 68 -1.55 -6.01 -3.84
C ILE A 68 -1.44 -6.92 -2.60
N ARG A 69 -0.25 -7.46 -2.34
CA ARG A 69 0.01 -8.32 -1.18
C ARG A 69 -0.21 -7.56 0.11
N VAL A 70 0.29 -6.32 0.20
CA VAL A 70 0.10 -5.46 1.36
C VAL A 70 -1.38 -5.17 1.56
N LEU A 71 -2.09 -4.73 0.52
CA LEU A 71 -3.54 -4.48 0.57
C LEU A 71 -4.31 -5.71 1.10
N SER A 72 -3.95 -6.91 0.63
CA SER A 72 -4.58 -8.16 1.08
C SER A 72 -4.31 -8.43 2.57
N ASN A 73 -3.09 -8.18 3.05
CA ASN A 73 -2.72 -8.31 4.46
C ASN A 73 -3.51 -7.35 5.34
N ILE A 74 -3.68 -6.09 4.91
CA ILE A 74 -4.46 -5.06 5.61
C ILE A 74 -5.89 -5.56 5.84
N TYR A 75 -6.53 -6.04 4.78
CA TYR A 75 -7.91 -6.52 4.90
C TYR A 75 -8.06 -7.78 5.73
N LEU A 76 -7.08 -8.70 5.68
CA LEU A 76 -7.06 -9.88 6.56
C LEU A 76 -6.89 -9.47 8.03
N ALA A 77 -6.02 -8.51 8.33
CA ALA A 77 -5.78 -7.99 9.67
C ALA A 77 -6.97 -7.20 10.23
N SER A 78 -7.78 -6.61 9.35
CA SER A 78 -8.91 -5.74 9.73
C SER A 78 -10.17 -6.50 10.16
N GLU A 79 -10.18 -7.84 10.15
CA GLU A 79 -11.37 -8.68 10.40
C GLU A 79 -12.59 -8.25 9.55
N MET A 80 -12.36 -7.64 8.39
CA MET A 80 -13.37 -7.23 7.41
C MET A 80 -13.33 -8.18 6.20
N PRO A 81 -13.77 -9.44 6.35
CA PRO A 81 -13.62 -10.48 5.33
C PRO A 81 -14.33 -10.14 4.00
N GLY A 82 -15.41 -9.34 4.05
CA GLY A 82 -16.15 -8.93 2.86
C GLY A 82 -15.36 -7.98 1.95
N GLU A 83 -14.62 -7.03 2.53
CA GLU A 83 -13.75 -6.13 1.76
C GLU A 83 -12.43 -6.80 1.39
N SER A 84 -11.92 -7.70 2.24
CA SER A 84 -10.79 -8.59 1.91
C SER A 84 -11.02 -9.39 0.66
N LEU A 85 -12.21 -9.99 0.53
CA LEU A 85 -12.53 -10.82 -0.63
C LEU A 85 -12.69 -9.97 -1.90
N ARG A 86 -13.24 -8.76 -1.80
CA ARG A 86 -13.33 -7.81 -2.92
C ARG A 86 -11.95 -7.31 -3.36
N ALA A 87 -11.11 -6.92 -2.42
CA ALA A 87 -9.77 -6.44 -2.69
C ALA A 87 -8.85 -7.53 -3.24
N ALA A 88 -8.94 -8.74 -2.69
CA ALA A 88 -8.28 -9.92 -3.23
C ALA A 88 -8.82 -10.28 -4.62
N ASN A 89 -10.13 -10.15 -4.87
CA ASN A 89 -10.69 -10.36 -6.22
C ASN A 89 -10.25 -9.28 -7.21
N ASP A 90 -10.23 -8.00 -6.82
CA ASP A 90 -9.76 -6.90 -7.67
C ASP A 90 -8.28 -7.11 -8.02
N ALA A 91 -7.47 -7.51 -7.04
CA ALA A 91 -6.09 -7.91 -7.24
C ALA A 91 -5.94 -9.07 -8.25
N VAL A 92 -6.71 -10.14 -8.08
CA VAL A 92 -6.70 -11.30 -8.99
C VAL A 92 -7.20 -10.93 -10.39
N GLN A 93 -8.24 -10.11 -10.51
CA GLN A 93 -8.80 -9.65 -11.79
C GLN A 93 -7.83 -8.71 -12.51
N MET A 94 -7.09 -7.87 -11.78
CA MET A 94 -6.07 -7.01 -12.36
C MET A 94 -4.84 -7.81 -12.83
N CYS A 95 -4.39 -8.82 -12.06
CA CYS A 95 -3.37 -9.76 -12.55
C CYS A 95 -3.82 -10.50 -13.82
N LYS A 96 -5.13 -10.77 -13.96
CA LYS A 96 -5.70 -11.41 -15.16
C LYS A 96 -5.87 -10.46 -16.36
N ARG A 97 -5.98 -9.15 -16.17
CA ARG A 97 -6.10 -8.14 -17.25
C ARG A 97 -4.77 -7.75 -17.91
N VAL A 98 -3.66 -8.41 -17.57
CA VAL A 98 -2.33 -8.17 -18.18
C VAL A 98 -2.07 -9.08 -19.39
N HIS A 99 -3.10 -9.42 -20.17
CA HIS A 99 -2.95 -10.14 -21.44
C HIS A 99 -3.62 -9.39 -22.59
#